data_AF-A0A2J6SF12-F1
#
_entry.id   AF-A0A2J6SF12-F1
#
_cell.length_a   1.000
_cell.length_b   1.000
_cell.length_c   1.000
_cell.angle_alpha   90.00
_cell.angle_beta   90.00
_cell.angle_gamma   90.00
#
_symmetry.space_group_name_H-M   'P 1'
#
loop_
_entity.id
_entity.type
_entity.pdbx_description
1 polymer ?
#
loop_
_entity_poly.entity_id
_entity_poly.type
_entity_poly.pdbx_seq_one_letter_code
_entity_poly.pdbx_strand_id
1 'polypeptide(L)'
;MGYLLYSTVFALLVLSTVLFLTRPLWTPLMPSLSISLPSGLLSSIPSPSFPSSFPGSSYLYSRLPSSFSSDIESGFSSSAFDLSANVAAGDSRAGLDTESKREIQRIMKNRRVNFDEARRIYTEGRFAKNGIGPDGRPRDPKFVSFS
;
A
#
# COMPACT_ATOMS: atom_id res chain seq x y z
N MET A 1 0.62 50.14 22.82
CA MET A 1 0.24 49.53 21.53
C MET A 1 1.17 48.39 21.09
N GLY A 2 2.49 48.44 21.31
CA GLY A 2 3.40 47.35 20.90
C GLY A 2 3.16 45.99 21.59
N TYR A 3 2.74 45.98 22.86
CA TYR A 3 2.50 44.75 23.61
C TYR A 3 1.44 43.81 23.02
N LEU A 4 0.44 44.38 22.33
CA LEU A 4 -0.59 43.58 21.64
C LEU A 4 0.03 42.79 20.47
N LEU A 5 0.96 43.37 19.72
CA LEU A 5 1.65 42.70 18.63
C LEU A 5 2.62 41.62 19.14
N TYR A 6 3.35 41.89 20.22
CA TYR A 6 4.24 40.88 20.81
C TYR A 6 3.46 39.70 21.40
N SER A 7 2.32 39.97 22.07
CA SER A 7 1.48 38.93 22.65
C SER A 7 0.85 38.03 21.58
N THR A 8 0.38 38.59 20.46
CA THR A 8 -0.23 37.80 19.38
C THR A 8 0.80 36.93 18.66
N VAL A 9 1.98 37.47 18.36
CA VAL A 9 3.08 36.71 17.74
C VAL A 9 3.56 35.60 18.67
N PHE A 10 3.74 35.90 19.95
CA PHE A 10 4.14 34.91 20.95
C PHE A 10 3.07 33.80 21.09
N ALA A 11 1.79 34.15 21.12
CA ALA A 11 0.70 33.18 21.18
C ALA A 11 0.65 32.26 19.94
N LEU A 12 0.85 32.81 18.74
CA LEU A 12 0.91 32.01 17.50
C LEU A 12 2.11 31.05 17.49
N LEU A 13 3.27 31.50 17.99
CA LEU A 13 4.46 30.68 18.09
C LEU A 13 4.22 29.49 19.04
N VAL A 14 3.70 29.76 20.23
CA VAL A 14 3.36 28.72 21.21
C VAL A 14 2.30 27.76 20.65
N LEU A 15 1.22 28.28 20.05
CA LEU A 15 0.17 27.45 19.45
C LEU A 15 0.72 26.56 18.33
N SER A 16 1.57 27.10 17.46
CA SER A 16 2.22 26.35 16.38
C SER A 16 3.12 25.24 16.93
N THR A 17 3.93 25.54 17.95
CA THR A 17 4.78 24.52 18.60
C THR A 17 3.95 23.42 19.24
N VAL A 18 2.85 23.75 19.92
CA VAL A 18 1.95 22.75 20.52
C VAL A 18 1.27 21.91 19.43
N LEU A 19 0.78 22.51 18.34
CA LEU A 19 0.22 21.77 17.21
C LEU A 19 1.26 20.84 16.56
N PHE A 20 2.50 21.29 16.44
CA PHE A 20 3.58 20.50 15.87
C PHE A 20 3.93 19.29 16.74
N LEU A 21 3.99 19.47 18.06
CA LEU A 21 4.28 18.38 19.00
C LEU A 21 3.10 17.41 19.15
N THR A 22 1.86 17.90 19.05
CA THR A 22 0.65 17.07 19.11
C THR A 22 0.24 16.47 17.76
N ARG A 23 0.98 16.78 16.69
CA ARG A 23 0.80 16.24 15.33
C ARG A 23 0.41 14.75 15.27
N PRO A 24 1.11 13.81 15.92
CA PRO A 24 0.80 12.38 15.77
C PRO A 24 -0.58 11.97 16.32
N LEU A 25 -1.17 12.75 17.23
CA LEU A 25 -2.49 12.45 17.83
C LEU A 25 -3.64 12.78 16.87
N TRP A 26 -3.48 13.84 16.07
CA TRP A 26 -4.57 14.36 15.22
C TRP A 26 -4.39 14.04 13.74
N THR A 27 -3.17 13.74 13.27
CA THR A 27 -2.92 13.32 11.89
C THR A 27 -3.77 12.12 11.41
N PRO A 28 -4.04 11.07 12.22
CA PRO A 28 -4.89 9.97 11.76
C PRO A 28 -6.38 10.30 11.73
N LEU A 29 -6.82 11.36 12.43
CA LEU A 29 -8.22 11.77 12.50
C LEU A 29 -8.62 12.69 11.35
N MET A 30 -7.65 13.26 10.64
CA MET A 30 -7.92 14.08 9.47
C MET A 30 -8.45 13.19 8.34
N PRO A 31 -9.71 13.35 7.90
CA PRO A 31 -10.18 12.67 6.70
C PRO A 31 -9.29 13.10 5.55
N SER A 32 -8.73 12.14 4.80
CA SER A 32 -8.08 12.44 3.54
C SER A 32 -9.12 13.13 2.66
N LEU A 33 -8.99 14.45 2.45
CA LEU A 33 -9.76 15.18 1.46
C LEU A 33 -9.27 14.71 0.07
N SER A 34 -9.59 13.47 -0.30
CA SER A 34 -9.62 13.06 -1.69
C SER A 34 -10.82 13.79 -2.27
N ILE A 35 -10.56 15.00 -2.75
CA ILE A 35 -11.43 15.70 -3.69
C ILE A 35 -11.57 14.74 -4.88
N SER A 36 -12.57 13.86 -4.81
CA SER A 36 -13.03 13.05 -5.92
C SER A 36 -13.97 13.94 -6.70
N LEU A 37 -13.37 14.78 -7.54
CA LEU A 37 -14.15 15.44 -8.58
C LEU A 37 -14.73 14.32 -9.45
N PRO A 38 -16.07 14.20 -9.57
CA PRO A 38 -16.66 13.24 -10.50
C PRO A 38 -16.15 13.58 -11.90
N SER A 39 -15.49 12.63 -12.54
CA SER A 39 -14.82 12.79 -13.85
C SER A 39 -15.76 13.13 -15.01
N GLY A 40 -17.06 13.32 -14.76
CA GLY A 40 -18.10 13.51 -15.77
C GLY A 40 -18.56 14.95 -16.03
N LEU A 41 -18.05 15.97 -15.32
CA LEU A 41 -18.51 17.37 -15.52
C LEU A 41 -17.45 18.33 -16.10
N LEU A 42 -16.23 17.86 -16.38
CA LEU A 42 -15.15 18.71 -16.90
C LEU A 42 -14.68 18.35 -18.32
N SER A 43 -15.45 17.58 -19.09
CA SER A 43 -15.08 17.21 -20.47
C SER A 43 -15.38 18.28 -21.52
N SER A 44 -15.83 19.48 -21.13
CA SER A 44 -16.23 20.53 -22.09
C SER A 44 -15.57 21.89 -21.87
N ILE A 45 -14.55 22.00 -21.02
CA ILE A 45 -13.81 23.27 -20.84
C ILE A 45 -12.37 23.05 -21.31
N PRO A 46 -11.86 23.83 -22.29
CA PRO A 46 -10.44 23.85 -22.59
C PRO A 46 -9.69 24.33 -21.35
N SER A 47 -8.91 23.45 -20.74
CA SER A 47 -8.14 23.74 -19.54
C SER A 47 -7.21 24.93 -19.79
N PRO A 48 -7.29 26.03 -19.01
CA PRO A 48 -6.23 27.04 -19.01
C PRO A 48 -4.99 26.41 -18.38
N SER A 49 -3.87 26.52 -19.06
CA SER A 49 -2.55 26.05 -18.65
C SER A 49 -2.05 26.83 -17.43
N PHE A 50 -2.59 26.53 -16.25
CA PHE A 50 -1.99 26.94 -14.98
C PHE A 50 -1.03 25.85 -14.51
N PRO A 51 0.24 26.17 -14.25
CA PRO A 51 1.22 25.21 -13.75
C PRO A 51 0.95 24.98 -12.26
N SER A 52 0.02 24.08 -11.93
CA SER A 52 -0.10 23.50 -10.59
C SER A 52 0.98 22.43 -10.41
N SER A 53 2.24 22.84 -10.49
CA SER A 53 3.39 22.02 -10.17
C SER A 53 4.33 22.84 -9.32
N PHE A 54 4.13 22.78 -8.00
CA PHE A 54 5.19 23.15 -7.08
C PHE A 54 6.27 22.05 -7.19
N PRO A 55 7.47 22.37 -7.71
CA PRO A 55 8.53 21.40 -7.87
C PRO A 55 9.02 20.98 -6.48
N GLY A 56 8.75 19.73 -6.09
CA GLY A 56 9.19 19.21 -4.78
C GLY A 56 8.16 18.38 -4.00
N SER A 57 6.87 18.47 -4.31
CA SER A 57 5.82 17.86 -3.49
C SER A 57 5.38 16.45 -3.94
N SER A 58 5.80 16.01 -5.12
CA SER A 58 5.50 14.68 -5.68
C SER A 58 6.43 13.56 -5.18
N TYR A 59 7.41 13.87 -4.32
CA TYR A 59 8.43 12.92 -3.85
C TYR A 59 8.19 12.34 -2.44
N LEU A 60 7.13 12.74 -1.72
CA LEU A 60 6.95 12.37 -0.31
C LEU A 60 6.02 11.17 -0.08
N TYR A 61 6.13 10.14 -0.93
CA TYR A 61 5.28 8.94 -0.95
C TYR A 61 3.84 9.20 -1.41
N SER A 62 3.56 8.91 -2.68
CA SER A 62 2.23 8.45 -3.06
C SER A 62 2.02 7.07 -2.42
N ARG A 63 0.87 6.83 -1.77
CA ARG A 63 0.48 5.44 -1.46
C ARG A 63 0.42 4.72 -2.80
N LEU A 64 1.20 3.66 -2.96
CA LEU A 64 1.03 2.78 -4.11
C LEU A 64 -0.44 2.33 -4.09
N PRO A 65 -1.19 2.53 -5.18
CA PRO A 65 -2.50 1.93 -5.32
C PRO A 65 -2.33 0.42 -5.09
N SER A 66 -2.91 -0.12 -4.01
CA SER A 66 -2.89 -1.55 -3.69
C SER A 66 -3.89 -2.29 -4.59
N SER A 67 -3.73 -2.10 -5.89
CA SER A 67 -4.64 -2.58 -6.93
C SER A 67 -4.00 -3.73 -7.68
N PHE A 68 -4.85 -4.58 -8.24
CA PHE A 68 -4.43 -5.72 -9.05
C PHE A 68 -3.58 -5.30 -10.27
N SER A 69 -3.76 -4.09 -10.81
CA SER A 69 -2.96 -3.58 -11.94
C SER A 69 -1.47 -3.47 -11.60
N SER A 70 -1.13 -2.96 -10.43
CA SER A 70 0.27 -2.84 -9.99
C SER A 70 0.91 -4.21 -9.73
N ASP A 71 0.10 -5.18 -9.30
CA ASP A 71 0.57 -6.55 -9.08
C ASP A 71 0.92 -7.24 -10.41
N ILE A 72 0.14 -7.00 -11.47
CA ILE A 72 0.43 -7.47 -12.82
C ILE A 72 1.74 -6.85 -13.34
N GLU A 73 1.90 -5.53 -13.21
CA GLU A 73 3.14 -4.83 -13.60
C GLU A 73 4.38 -5.36 -12.85
N SER A 74 4.20 -5.77 -11.60
CA SER A 74 5.27 -6.33 -10.77
C SER A 74 5.57 -7.81 -11.07
N GLY A 75 4.84 -8.44 -11.99
CA GLY A 75 5.02 -9.84 -12.37
C GLY A 75 4.40 -10.84 -11.38
N PHE A 76 3.42 -10.44 -10.58
CA PHE A 76 2.68 -11.33 -9.68
C PHE A 76 1.45 -11.99 -10.36
N SER A 77 1.51 -12.19 -11.67
CA SER A 77 0.48 -12.87 -12.47
C SER A 77 1.10 -14.03 -13.23
N SER A 78 0.39 -15.16 -13.31
CA SER A 78 0.78 -16.35 -14.08
C SER A 78 -0.44 -16.98 -14.77
N SER A 79 -0.23 -18.02 -15.59
CA SER A 79 -1.35 -18.72 -16.23
C SER A 79 -2.30 -19.40 -15.23
N ALA A 80 -1.77 -19.86 -14.09
CA ALA A 80 -2.56 -20.47 -13.01
C ALA A 80 -3.09 -19.42 -12.01
N PHE A 81 -2.68 -18.17 -12.13
CA PHE A 81 -3.06 -17.08 -11.24
C PHE A 81 -3.19 -15.78 -12.05
N ASP A 82 -4.34 -15.64 -12.73
CA ASP A 82 -4.64 -14.51 -13.59
C ASP A 82 -5.40 -13.41 -12.81
N LEU A 83 -4.85 -12.19 -12.84
CA LEU A 83 -5.43 -11.00 -12.19
C LEU A 83 -6.18 -10.10 -13.19
N SER A 84 -6.14 -10.40 -14.48
CA SER A 84 -6.72 -9.55 -15.54
C SER A 84 -8.24 -9.41 -15.39
N ALA A 85 -8.93 -10.50 -15.02
CA ALA A 85 -10.37 -10.50 -14.79
C ALA A 85 -10.79 -9.60 -13.62
N ASN A 86 -10.00 -9.56 -12.54
CA ASN A 86 -10.26 -8.70 -11.38
C ASN A 86 -10.09 -7.22 -11.74
N VAL A 87 -9.05 -6.89 -12.53
CA VAL A 87 -8.85 -5.53 -13.02
C VAL A 87 -10.00 -5.11 -13.94
N ALA A 88 -10.41 -5.98 -14.87
CA ALA A 88 -11.51 -5.70 -15.80
C ALA A 88 -12.87 -5.53 -15.08
N ALA A 89 -13.09 -6.27 -13.99
CA ALA A 89 -14.29 -6.17 -13.16
C ALA A 89 -14.27 -4.95 -12.22
N GLY A 90 -13.17 -4.18 -12.16
CA GLY A 90 -13.03 -3.07 -11.22
C GLY A 90 -13.07 -3.51 -9.75
N ASP A 91 -12.53 -4.69 -9.45
CA ASP A 91 -12.53 -5.26 -8.10
C ASP A 91 -11.79 -4.34 -7.12
N SER A 92 -12.50 -3.89 -6.07
CA SER A 92 -11.99 -2.96 -5.06
C SER A 92 -11.23 -3.64 -3.92
N ARG A 93 -11.06 -4.98 -3.96
CA ARG A 93 -10.33 -5.71 -2.92
C ARG A 93 -8.85 -5.32 -2.90
N ALA A 94 -8.25 -5.33 -1.71
CA ALA A 94 -6.84 -4.98 -1.49
C ALA A 94 -5.83 -5.95 -2.13
N GLY A 95 -6.31 -7.07 -2.69
CA GLY A 95 -5.48 -8.06 -3.36
C GLY A 95 -4.58 -8.85 -2.41
N LEU A 96 -3.39 -9.22 -2.89
CA LEU A 96 -2.40 -10.01 -2.17
C LEU A 96 -1.69 -9.16 -1.08
N ASP A 97 -1.33 -9.79 0.05
CA ASP A 97 -0.71 -9.12 1.19
C ASP A 97 0.68 -8.50 0.85
N THR A 98 0.97 -7.36 1.46
CA THR A 98 2.17 -6.56 1.13
C THR A 98 3.46 -7.17 1.66
N GLU A 99 3.44 -7.85 2.81
CA GLU A 99 4.63 -8.49 3.37
C GLU A 99 5.01 -9.73 2.55
N SER A 100 4.01 -10.55 2.25
CA SER A 100 4.19 -11.75 1.41
C SER A 100 4.66 -11.41 0.00
N LYS A 101 4.14 -10.35 -0.65
CA LYS A 101 4.64 -9.85 -1.94
C LYS A 101 6.14 -9.55 -1.92
N ARG A 102 6.60 -8.82 -0.90
CA ARG A 102 8.02 -8.44 -0.78
C ARG A 102 8.92 -9.67 -0.66
N GLU A 103 8.49 -10.68 0.11
CA GLU A 103 9.25 -11.91 0.26
C GLU A 103 9.26 -12.74 -1.04
N ILE A 104 8.11 -12.88 -1.69
CA ILE A 104 8.00 -13.59 -2.98
C ILE A 104 8.89 -12.91 -4.02
N GLN A 105 8.85 -11.58 -4.11
CA GLN A 105 9.71 -10.82 -5.04
C GLN A 105 11.20 -11.00 -4.71
N ARG A 106 11.57 -11.08 -3.43
CA ARG A 106 12.94 -11.41 -3.01
C ARG A 106 13.34 -12.81 -3.47
N ILE A 107 12.47 -13.81 -3.32
CA ILE A 107 12.73 -15.18 -3.77
C ILE A 107 12.90 -15.23 -5.30
N MET A 108 12.03 -14.55 -6.05
CA MET A 108 12.14 -14.42 -7.51
C MET A 108 13.49 -13.85 -7.92
N LYS A 109 13.94 -12.74 -7.29
CA LYS A 109 15.23 -12.11 -7.60
C LYS A 109 16.43 -12.96 -7.22
N ASN A 110 16.40 -13.57 -6.02
CA ASN A 110 17.55 -14.31 -5.49
C ASN A 110 17.74 -15.67 -6.17
N ARG A 111 16.64 -16.39 -6.45
CA ARG A 111 16.68 -17.73 -7.04
C ARG A 111 16.46 -17.73 -8.55
N ARG A 112 16.11 -16.59 -9.13
CA ARG A 112 15.78 -16.42 -10.56
C ARG A 112 14.69 -17.39 -11.03
N VAL A 113 13.66 -17.53 -10.19
CA VAL A 113 12.51 -18.42 -10.43
C VAL A 113 11.27 -17.62 -10.79
N ASN A 114 10.31 -18.29 -11.43
CA ASN A 114 9.03 -17.70 -11.82
C ASN A 114 8.14 -17.44 -10.60
N PHE A 115 7.08 -16.65 -10.79
CA PHE A 115 6.15 -16.28 -9.72
C PHE A 115 5.54 -17.51 -8.99
N ASP A 116 5.08 -18.51 -9.75
CA ASP A 116 4.46 -19.71 -9.17
C ASP A 116 5.43 -20.51 -8.29
N GLU A 117 6.67 -20.65 -8.74
CA GLU A 117 7.71 -21.34 -7.99
C GLU A 117 8.14 -20.54 -6.76
N ALA A 118 8.29 -19.22 -6.88
CA ALA A 118 8.56 -18.36 -5.75
C ALA A 118 7.45 -18.43 -4.68
N ARG A 119 6.18 -18.45 -5.10
CA ARG A 119 5.03 -18.63 -4.21
C ARG A 119 5.04 -20.00 -3.53
N ARG A 120 5.40 -21.06 -4.25
CA ARG A 120 5.56 -22.41 -3.68
C ARG A 120 6.63 -22.43 -2.60
N ILE A 121 7.83 -21.93 -2.89
CA ILE A 121 8.96 -21.85 -1.95
C ILE A 121 8.60 -21.00 -0.71
N TYR A 122 7.94 -19.86 -0.91
CA TYR A 122 7.48 -19.01 0.18
C TYR A 122 6.52 -19.75 1.11
N THR A 123 5.55 -20.46 0.52
CA THR A 123 4.52 -21.19 1.26
C THR A 123 5.09 -22.40 2.00
N GLU A 124 5.95 -23.19 1.34
CA GLU A 124 6.69 -24.30 1.97
C GLU A 124 7.54 -23.80 3.15
N GLY A 125 8.21 -22.65 2.99
CA GLY A 125 8.98 -22.02 4.07
C GLY A 125 8.10 -21.58 5.24
N ARG A 126 6.90 -21.07 4.97
CA ARG A 126 5.90 -20.75 6.01
C ARG A 126 5.39 -22.01 6.71
N PHE A 127 5.15 -23.10 5.97
CA PHE A 127 4.75 -24.38 6.55
C PHE A 127 5.82 -24.91 7.49
N ALA A 128 7.07 -24.98 7.03
CA ALA A 128 8.19 -25.46 7.84
C ALA A 128 8.35 -24.67 9.16
N LYS A 129 8.20 -23.34 9.10
CA LYS A 129 8.25 -22.47 10.28
C LYS A 129 7.12 -22.72 11.28
N ASN A 130 5.97 -23.19 10.82
CA ASN A 130 4.80 -23.47 11.65
C ASN A 130 4.65 -24.97 11.97
N GLY A 131 5.70 -25.78 11.77
CA GLY A 131 5.66 -27.21 12.08
C GLY A 131 4.79 -28.03 11.11
N ILE A 132 4.59 -27.55 9.89
CA ILE A 132 3.85 -28.23 8.82
C ILE A 132 4.86 -28.76 7.80
N GLY A 133 4.67 -29.99 7.34
CA GLY A 133 5.48 -30.62 6.30
C GLY A 133 5.21 -30.03 4.90
N PRO A 134 6.07 -30.31 3.92
CA PRO A 134 5.86 -29.89 2.53
C PRO A 134 4.54 -30.39 1.94
N ASP A 135 4.08 -31.55 2.39
CA ASP A 135 2.81 -32.18 1.99
C ASP A 135 1.57 -31.54 2.65
N GLY A 136 1.74 -30.45 3.40
CA GLY A 136 0.67 -29.76 4.13
C GLY A 136 0.21 -30.44 5.42
N ARG A 137 0.79 -31.59 5.78
CA ARG A 137 0.47 -32.32 7.02
C ARG A 137 1.26 -31.74 8.22
N PRO A 138 0.66 -31.60 9.41
CA PRO A 138 1.38 -31.27 10.63
C PRO A 138 2.51 -32.29 10.90
N ARG A 139 3.65 -31.81 11.43
CA ARG A 139 4.77 -32.65 11.88
C ARG A 139 4.61 -33.14 13.33
N ASP A 140 3.44 -32.97 13.91
CA ASP A 140 3.15 -33.42 15.27
C ASP A 140 3.16 -34.96 15.31
N PRO A 141 3.95 -35.60 16.20
CA PRO A 141 3.94 -37.06 16.37
C PRO A 141 2.58 -37.63 16.79
N LYS A 142 1.66 -36.80 17.31
CA LYS A 142 0.28 -37.19 17.66
C LYS A 142 -0.71 -36.94 16.52
N PHE A 143 -0.26 -36.45 15.37
CA PHE A 143 -1.14 -36.21 14.24
C PHE A 143 -1.68 -37.53 13.68
N VAL A 144 -3.00 -37.69 13.71
CA VAL A 144 -3.71 -38.82 13.12
C VAL A 144 -4.52 -38.28 11.93
N SER A 145 -4.29 -38.83 10.74
CA SER A 145 -5.06 -38.52 9.54
C SER A 145 -5.84 -39.75 9.08
N PHE A 146 -7.06 -39.53 8.58
CA PHE A 146 -7.87 -40.56 7.92
C PHE A 146 -7.91 -40.25 6.42
N SER A 147 -7.59 -41.23 5.59
CA SER A 147 -7.58 -41.13 4.12
C SER A 147 -8.37 -42.28 3.52
#